data_AF-A0A645JDB4-F1
#
_entry.id   AF-A0A645JDB4-F1
#
_cell.length_a   1.000
_cell.length_b   1.000
_cell.length_c   1.000
_cell.angle_alpha   90.00
_cell.angle_beta   90.00
_cell.angle_gamma   90.00
#
_symmetry.space_group_name_H-M   'P 1'
#
loop_
_entity.id
_entity.type
_entity.pdbx_description
1 polymer ?
#
loop_
_entity_poly.entity_id
_entity_poly.type
_entity_poly.pdbx_seq_one_letter_code
_entity_poly.pdbx_strand_id
1 'polypeptide(L)'
;MPEGAAISLPLHKEGVSRPKAFVLGALSGVVEPLGGLVGVLLAVTMARLMPFMLSFAAGAMIYVVVEELVPESSGDGQGHAGVIGTMIGFTLMMLLDIALG
;
A
#
# COMPACT_ATOMS: atom_id res chain seq x y z
N MET A 1 -0.55 0.65 8.46
CA MET A 1 -1.04 -0.60 7.84
C MET A 1 -2.44 -0.40 7.27
N PRO A 2 -2.58 0.25 6.10
CA PRO A 2 -3.86 0.47 5.42
C PRO A 2 -4.23 -0.68 4.47
N GLU A 3 -3.27 -1.49 4.01
CA GLU A 3 -3.47 -2.52 2.98
C GLU A 3 -4.26 -3.73 3.50
N GLY A 4 -3.98 -4.23 4.71
CA GLY A 4 -4.80 -5.27 5.34
C GLY A 4 -6.27 -4.86 5.53
N ALA A 5 -6.51 -3.56 5.79
CA ALA A 5 -7.87 -3.01 5.84
C ALA A 5 -8.48 -2.89 4.43
N ALA A 6 -7.69 -2.44 3.44
CA ALA A 6 -8.08 -2.29 2.05
C ALA A 6 -8.44 -3.63 1.36
N ILE A 7 -7.86 -4.77 1.80
CA ILE A 7 -8.26 -6.10 1.29
C ILE A 7 -9.47 -6.65 2.07
N SER A 8 -9.58 -6.34 3.38
CA SER A 8 -10.67 -6.84 4.23
C SER A 8 -12.03 -6.17 3.99
N LEU A 9 -12.05 -4.89 3.58
CA LEU A 9 -13.27 -4.14 3.25
C LEU A 9 -14.00 -4.67 1.99
N PRO A 10 -13.33 -4.89 0.85
CA PRO A 10 -13.96 -5.47 -0.34
C PRO A 10 -14.31 -6.94 -0.15
N LEU A 11 -13.48 -7.74 0.54
CA LEU A 11 -13.85 -9.14 0.88
C LEU A 11 -15.10 -9.23 1.76
N HIS A 12 -15.33 -8.24 2.63
CA HIS A 12 -16.57 -8.17 3.39
C HIS A 12 -17.77 -7.78 2.51
N LYS A 13 -17.57 -6.87 1.54
CA LYS A 13 -18.58 -6.54 0.51
C LYS A 13 -18.92 -7.74 -0.39
N GLU A 14 -17.99 -8.69 -0.58
CA GLU A 14 -18.20 -9.96 -1.28
C GLU A 14 -18.86 -11.07 -0.43
N GLY A 15 -19.27 -10.78 0.81
CA GLY A 15 -20.07 -11.70 1.64
C GLY A 15 -19.28 -12.63 2.57
N VAL A 16 -17.97 -12.41 2.75
CA VAL A 16 -17.14 -13.21 3.65
C VAL A 16 -17.28 -12.72 5.11
N SER A 17 -17.43 -13.67 6.03
CA SER A 17 -17.58 -13.42 7.48
C SER A 17 -16.39 -12.63 8.05
N ARG A 18 -16.67 -11.59 8.85
CA ARG A 18 -15.71 -10.70 9.56
C ARG A 18 -14.38 -11.33 10.00
N PRO A 19 -14.35 -12.50 10.69
CA PRO A 19 -13.08 -13.09 11.13
C PRO A 19 -12.23 -13.66 9.98
N LYS A 20 -12.84 -14.15 8.90
CA LYS A 20 -12.09 -14.70 7.75
C LYS A 20 -11.43 -13.61 6.91
N ALA A 21 -12.11 -12.48 6.70
CA ALA A 21 -11.55 -11.32 6.02
C ALA A 21 -10.34 -10.74 6.80
N PHE A 22 -10.42 -10.74 8.13
CA PHE A 22 -9.31 -10.32 8.99
C PHE A 22 -8.12 -11.28 8.95
N VAL A 23 -8.36 -12.60 8.99
CA VAL A 23 -7.30 -13.62 8.90
C VAL A 23 -6.60 -13.56 7.53
N LEU A 24 -7.35 -13.36 6.45
CA LEU A 24 -6.77 -13.24 5.11
C LEU A 24 -5.93 -11.96 4.96
N GLY A 25 -6.41 -10.83 5.49
CA GLY A 25 -5.65 -9.59 5.55
C GLY A 25 -4.37 -9.72 6.39
N ALA A 26 -4.45 -10.43 7.52
CA ALA A 26 -3.29 -10.72 8.36
C ALA A 26 -2.27 -11.63 7.68
N LEU A 27 -2.72 -12.64 6.93
CA LEU A 27 -1.85 -13.53 6.15
C LEU A 27 -1.10 -12.78 5.05
N SER A 28 -1.74 -11.82 4.37
CA SER A 28 -1.07 -10.93 3.40
C SER A 28 0.02 -10.10 4.07
N GLY A 29 -0.25 -9.57 5.27
CA GLY A 29 0.72 -8.80 6.05
C GLY A 29 1.94 -9.60 6.54
N VAL A 30 1.91 -10.94 6.51
CA VAL A 30 3.08 -11.78 6.82
C VAL A 30 4.07 -11.83 5.65
N VAL A 31 3.62 -11.54 4.42
CA VAL A 31 4.48 -11.54 3.23
C VAL A 31 5.47 -10.37 3.26
N GLU A 32 5.08 -9.23 3.83
CA GLU A 32 5.94 -8.04 3.96
C GLU A 32 7.22 -8.27 4.80
N PRO A 33 7.16 -8.79 6.05
CA PRO A 33 8.37 -9.02 6.84
C PRO A 33 9.26 -10.08 6.20
N LEU A 34 8.69 -11.09 5.54
CA LEU A 34 9.46 -12.09 4.79
C LEU A 34 10.17 -11.45 3.59
N GLY A 35 9.48 -10.64 2.80
CA GLY A 35 10.05 -9.90 1.69
C GLY A 35 11.11 -8.89 2.13
N GLY A 36 10.86 -8.17 3.23
CA GLY A 36 11.78 -7.22 3.84
C GLY A 36 13.06 -7.89 4.35
N LEU A 37 12.96 -9.05 5.00
CA LEU A 37 14.12 -9.83 5.44
C LEU A 37 15.02 -10.24 4.26
N VAL A 38 14.42 -10.76 3.19
CA VAL A 38 15.14 -11.11 1.96
C VAL A 38 15.74 -9.86 1.31
N GLY A 39 14.97 -8.76 1.25
CA GLY A 39 15.40 -7.48 0.73
C GLY A 39 16.62 -6.93 1.46
N VAL A 40 16.65 -7.00 2.80
CA VAL A 40 17.79 -6.57 3.62
C VAL A 40 19.02 -7.45 3.40
N LEU A 41 18.85 -8.77 3.35
CA LEU A 41 19.95 -9.70 3.07
C LEU A 41 20.60 -9.42 1.70
N LEU A 42 19.77 -9.18 0.68
CA LEU A 42 20.23 -8.84 -0.67
C LEU A 42 20.83 -7.42 -0.74
N ALA A 43 20.24 -6.46 -0.03
CA ALA A 43 20.70 -5.07 0.00
C ALA A 43 22.15 -4.93 0.49
N VAL A 44 22.57 -5.76 1.46
CA VAL A 44 23.96 -5.78 1.96
C VAL A 44 24.94 -6.21 0.85
N THR A 45 24.53 -7.15 -0.01
CA THR A 45 25.39 -7.67 -1.09
C THR A 45 25.37 -6.80 -2.35
N MET A 46 24.26 -6.08 -2.60
CA MET A 46 24.00 -5.37 -3.86
C MET A 46 23.79 -3.86 -3.65
N ALA A 47 24.56 -3.24 -2.75
CA ALA A 47 24.39 -1.82 -2.41
C ALA A 47 24.46 -0.87 -3.62
N ARG A 48 25.24 -1.21 -4.66
CA ARG A 48 25.33 -0.42 -5.90
C ARG A 48 24.10 -0.56 -6.80
N LEU A 49 23.37 -1.67 -6.72
CA LEU A 49 22.15 -1.93 -7.51
C LEU A 49 20.87 -1.49 -6.78
N MET A 50 20.96 -1.27 -5.47
CA MET A 50 19.87 -0.78 -4.63
C MET A 50 19.12 0.45 -5.20
N PRO A 51 19.78 1.53 -5.67
CA PRO A 51 19.05 2.68 -6.22
C PRO A 51 18.24 2.34 -7.48
N PHE A 52 18.69 1.39 -8.30
CA PHE A 52 17.94 0.93 -9.47
C PHE A 52 16.73 0.07 -9.07
N MET A 53 16.86 -0.74 -8.02
CA MET A 53 15.74 -1.52 -7.49
C MET A 53 14.71 -0.63 -6.81
N LEU A 54 15.15 0.38 -6.06
CA LEU A 54 14.28 1.36 -5.42
C LEU A 54 13.54 2.24 -6.45
N SER A 55 14.22 2.66 -7.52
CA SER A 55 13.55 3.42 -8.59
C SER A 55 12.52 2.57 -9.33
N PHE A 56 12.80 1.29 -9.55
CA PHE A 56 11.84 0.34 -10.11
C PHE A 56 10.63 0.14 -9.17
N ALA A 57 10.86 -0.07 -7.87
CA ALA A 57 9.79 -0.20 -6.88
C ALA A 57 8.93 1.07 -6.79
N ALA A 58 9.55 2.25 -6.78
CA ALA A 58 8.83 3.52 -6.80
C ALA A 58 7.95 3.65 -8.06
N GLY A 59 8.48 3.29 -9.23
CA GLY A 59 7.72 3.28 -10.48
C GLY A 59 6.53 2.31 -10.46
N ALA A 60 6.72 1.10 -9.94
CA ALA A 60 5.65 0.11 -9.80
C ALA A 60 4.53 0.61 -8.87
N MET A 61 4.87 1.23 -7.74
CA MET A 61 3.89 1.81 -6.83
C MET A 61 3.12 2.97 -7.46
N ILE A 62 3.79 3.84 -8.23
CA ILE A 62 3.10 4.93 -8.96
C ILE A 62 2.11 4.37 -9.98
N TYR A 63 2.49 3.31 -10.72
CA TYR A 63 1.61 2.66 -11.69
C TYR A 63 0.33 2.12 -11.04
N VAL A 64 0.47 1.35 -9.95
CA VAL A 64 -0.66 0.79 -9.19
C VAL A 64 -1.57 1.90 -8.65
N VAL A 65 -0.99 2.99 -8.13
CA VAL A 65 -1.78 4.13 -7.62
C VAL A 65 -2.63 4.74 -8.73
N VAL A 66 -2.06 4.96 -9.91
CA VAL A 66 -2.76 5.64 -11.02
C VAL A 66 -3.82 4.74 -11.67
N GLU A 67 -3.51 3.46 -11.88
CA GLU A 67 -4.40 2.52 -12.59
C GLU A 67 -5.49 1.93 -11.69
N GLU A 68 -5.21 1.71 -10.40
CA GLU A 68 -6.14 1.01 -9.51
C GLU A 68 -6.72 1.97 -8.45
N LEU A 69 -5.87 2.64 -7.66
CA LEU A 69 -6.33 3.42 -6.51
C LEU A 69 -7.08 4.71 -6.89
N VAL A 70 -6.62 5.44 -7.90
CA VAL A 70 -7.29 6.66 -8.39
C VAL A 70 -8.71 6.36 -8.90
N PRO A 71 -8.94 5.40 -9.82
CA PRO A 71 -10.28 5.07 -10.25
C PRO A 71 -11.13 4.45 -9.15
N GLU A 72 -10.57 3.61 -8.27
CA GLU A 72 -11.30 3.05 -7.12
C GLU A 72 -11.79 4.16 -6.17
N SER A 73 -10.94 5.14 -5.87
CA SER A 73 -11.32 6.28 -5.02
C SER A 73 -12.43 7.16 -5.64
N SER A 74 -12.57 7.16 -6.97
CA SER A 74 -13.49 8.04 -7.70
C SER A 74 -14.76 7.35 -8.22
N GLY A 75 -14.78 6.01 -8.28
CA GLY A 75 -15.81 5.22 -8.96
C GLY A 75 -17.19 5.14 -8.29
N ASP A 76 -17.30 5.44 -6.99
CA ASP A 76 -18.53 5.16 -6.20
C ASP A 76 -19.51 6.35 -6.10
N GLY A 77 -19.52 7.27 -7.07
CA GLY A 77 -20.49 8.39 -7.14
C GLY A 77 -20.22 9.55 -6.18
N GLN A 78 -19.12 9.52 -5.42
CA GLN A 78 -18.65 10.56 -4.50
C GLN A 78 -17.24 11.05 -4.89
N GLY A 79 -17.01 11.37 -6.17
CA GLY A 79 -15.66 11.66 -6.69
C GLY A 79 -14.87 12.74 -5.92
N HIS A 80 -15.53 13.65 -5.21
CA HIS A 80 -14.85 14.64 -4.36
C HIS A 80 -14.33 14.04 -3.03
N ALA A 81 -15.03 13.07 -2.44
CA ALA A 81 -14.64 12.47 -1.16
C ALA A 81 -13.37 11.60 -1.31
N GLY A 82 -13.25 10.85 -2.40
CA GLY A 82 -12.05 10.07 -2.71
C GLY A 82 -10.82 10.94 -2.91
N VAL A 83 -10.94 12.00 -3.72
CA VAL A 83 -9.85 12.96 -3.97
C VAL A 83 -9.44 13.70 -2.69
N ILE A 84 -10.40 14.13 -1.87
CA ILE A 84 -10.11 14.76 -0.57
C ILE A 84 -9.38 13.78 0.36
N GLY A 85 -9.82 12.51 0.39
CA GLY A 85 -9.16 11.45 1.15
C GLY A 85 -7.70 11.24 0.73
N THR A 86 -7.44 11.15 -0.58
CA THR A 86 -6.09 11.03 -1.14
C THR A 86 -5.22 12.26 -0.82
N MET A 87 -5.78 13.47 -0.92
CA MET A 87 -5.07 14.71 -0.58
C MET A 87 -4.69 14.77 0.90
N ILE A 88 -5.61 14.39 1.80
CA ILE A 88 -5.34 14.33 3.25
C ILE A 88 -4.27 13.28 3.54
N GLY A 89 -4.39 12.07 2.97
CA GLY A 89 -3.42 10.99 3.14
C GLY A 89 -2.01 11.37 2.66
N PHE A 90 -1.91 12.00 1.49
CA PHE A 90 -0.65 12.52 0.96
C PHE A 90 -0.05 13.60 1.88
N THR A 91 -0.87 14.53 2.35
CA THR A 91 -0.43 15.59 3.27
C THR A 91 0.06 15.02 4.59
N LEU A 92 -0.65 14.04 5.14
CA LEU A 92 -0.25 13.33 6.36
C LEU A 92 1.07 12.60 6.18
N MET A 93 1.26 11.90 5.06
CA MET A 93 2.52 11.21 4.76
C MET A 93 3.68 12.22 4.64
N MET A 94 3.50 13.31 3.91
CA MET A 94 4.52 14.38 3.81
C MET A 94 4.87 14.97 5.18
N LEU A 95 3.88 15.19 6.04
CA LEU A 95 4.10 15.71 7.38
C LEU A 95 4.87 14.70 8.25
N LEU A 96 4.53 13.42 8.15
CA LEU A 96 5.25 12.34 8.84
C LEU A 96 6.69 12.20 8.34
N ASP A 97 6.93 12.29 7.03
CA ASP A 97 8.27 12.23 6.43
C ASP A 97 9.16 13.37 6.95
N ILE A 98 8.63 14.60 7.01
CA ILE A 98 9.35 15.75 7.57
C ILE A 98 9.59 15.60 9.08
N ALA A 99 8.63 15.04 9.81
CA ALA A 99 8.69 14.94 11.27
C ALA A 99 9.56 13.78 11.78
N LEU A 100 9.62 12.68 11.03
CA LEU A 100 10.42 11.47 11.35
C LEU A 100 11.79 11.46 10.66
N GLY A 101 12.08 12.48 9.85
CA GLY A 101 13.30 12.65 9.06
C GLY A 101 14.58 12.28 9.78
#